data_AF-A0AA38C880-F1
#
_entry.id   AF-A0AA38C880-F1
#
_cell.length_a   1.000
_cell.length_b   1.000
_cell.length_c   1.000
_cell.angle_alpha   90.00
_cell.angle_beta   90.00
_cell.angle_gamma   90.00
#
_symmetry.space_group_name_H-M   'P 1'
#
loop_
_entity.id
_entity.type
_entity.pdbx_description
1 polymer ?
#
loop_
_entity_poly.entity_id
_entity_poly.type
_entity_poly.pdbx_seq_one_letter_code
_entity_poly.pdbx_strand_id
1 'polypeptide(L)'
;ILTPQLEPLTEQQVLSVCNLRQSSQQAEDALSQGMEALQQALADTLAAGSLGTPNVANYMGQMAIAMGKLETLESFVHQADNLRQQTLQQMYRILTTRQAARGLLAMGDYFNRLRALSSLWAARPREPA
;
A
#
# COMPACT_ATOMS: atom_id res chain seq x y z
N ILE A 1 -8.21 -8.29 -13.90
CA ILE A 1 -8.58 -6.99 -14.53
C ILE A 1 -7.68 -6.69 -15.73
N LEU A 2 -6.35 -6.83 -15.62
CA LEU A 2 -5.41 -6.61 -16.74
C LEU A 2 -5.17 -7.85 -17.62
N THR A 3 -5.36 -9.05 -17.05
CA THR A 3 -5.15 -10.36 -17.72
C THR A 3 -5.84 -10.53 -19.08
N PRO A 4 -7.11 -10.15 -19.28
CA PRO A 4 -7.76 -10.32 -20.58
C PRO A 4 -7.30 -9.33 -21.66
N GLN A 5 -6.53 -8.29 -21.31
CA GLN A 5 -6.02 -7.29 -22.27
C GLN A 5 -4.58 -7.57 -22.72
N LEU A 6 -3.91 -8.52 -22.08
CA LEU A 6 -2.58 -8.98 -22.48
C LEU A 6 -2.75 -10.05 -23.56
N GLU A 7 -1.98 -9.94 -24.65
CA GLU A 7 -1.78 -11.04 -25.60
C GLU A 7 -1.40 -12.32 -24.81
N PRO A 8 -1.85 -13.53 -25.21
CA PRO A 8 -1.65 -14.74 -24.41
C PRO A 8 -0.18 -14.87 -24.02
N LEU A 9 0.06 -14.87 -22.71
CA LEU A 9 1.38 -15.05 -22.13
C LEU A 9 1.90 -16.44 -22.50
N THR A 10 3.20 -16.56 -22.73
CA THR A 10 3.82 -17.88 -22.87
C THR A 10 3.76 -18.61 -21.52
N GLU A 11 3.81 -19.95 -21.52
CA GLU A 11 3.80 -20.73 -20.28
C GLU A 11 4.91 -20.30 -19.31
N GLN A 12 6.10 -19.99 -19.85
CA GLN A 12 7.22 -19.48 -19.07
C GLN A 12 6.92 -18.10 -18.44
N GLN A 13 6.25 -17.21 -19.17
CA GLN A 13 5.82 -15.92 -18.62
C GLN A 13 4.78 -16.11 -17.52
N VAL A 14 3.82 -17.03 -17.70
CA VAL A 14 2.80 -17.33 -16.68
C VAL A 14 3.44 -17.81 -15.38
N LEU A 15 4.36 -18.78 -15.46
CA LEU A 15 5.09 -19.27 -14.29
C LEU A 15 5.89 -18.15 -13.61
N SER A 16 6.56 -17.31 -14.40
CA SER A 16 7.33 -16.17 -13.87
C SER A 16 6.44 -15.14 -13.16
N VAL A 17 5.27 -14.84 -13.73
CA VAL A 17 4.27 -13.95 -13.13
C VAL A 17 3.69 -14.56 -11.84
N CYS A 18 3.42 -15.87 -11.82
CA CYS A 18 2.96 -16.56 -10.61
C CYS A 18 3.98 -16.46 -9.47
N ASN A 19 5.27 -16.71 -9.77
CA ASN A 19 6.35 -16.60 -8.79
C ASN A 19 6.49 -15.16 -8.27
N LEU A 20 6.46 -14.17 -9.18
CA LEU A 20 6.53 -12.76 -8.80
C LEU A 20 5.33 -12.34 -7.93
N ARG A 21 4.13 -12.83 -8.26
CA ARG A 21 2.93 -12.58 -7.46
C ARG A 21 3.07 -13.18 -6.06
N GLN A 22 3.57 -14.41 -5.96
CA GLN A 22 3.75 -15.08 -4.68
C GLN A 22 4.78 -14.35 -3.81
N SER A 23 5.93 -13.96 -4.37
CA SER A 23 6.95 -13.23 -3.62
C SER A 23 6.49 -11.82 -3.22
N SER A 24 5.79 -11.10 -4.11
CA SER A 24 5.19 -9.79 -3.78
C SER A 24 4.19 -9.93 -2.64
N GLN A 25 3.30 -10.93 -2.70
CA GLN A 25 2.30 -11.15 -1.66
C GLN A 25 2.96 -11.43 -0.30
N GLN A 26 4.01 -12.26 -0.25
CA GLN A 26 4.71 -12.53 1.01
C GLN A 26 5.34 -11.27 1.61
N ALA A 27 5.93 -10.41 0.77
CA ALA A 27 6.47 -9.13 1.23
C ALA A 27 5.36 -8.16 1.69
N GLU A 28 4.23 -8.11 0.98
CA GLU A 28 3.05 -7.32 1.37
C GLU A 28 2.46 -7.80 2.70
N ASP A 29 2.38 -9.11 2.92
CA ASP A 29 1.88 -9.69 4.17
C ASP A 29 2.81 -9.34 5.34
N ALA A 30 4.12 -9.41 5.14
CA ALA A 30 5.11 -9.03 6.16
C ALA A 30 5.05 -7.54 6.51
N LEU A 31 4.90 -6.67 5.50
CA LEU A 31 4.71 -5.23 5.71
C LEU A 31 3.41 -4.94 6.47
N SER A 32 2.33 -5.63 6.12
CA SER A 32 1.02 -5.47 6.77
C SER A 32 1.07 -5.87 8.23
N GLN A 33 1.68 -7.01 8.55
CA GLN A 33 1.88 -7.45 9.93
C GLN A 33 2.75 -6.47 10.74
N GLY A 34 3.83 -5.97 10.15
CA GLY A 34 4.68 -4.95 10.78
C GLY A 34 3.92 -3.66 11.07
N MET A 35 3.05 -3.25 10.14
CA MET A 35 2.21 -2.06 10.28
C MET A 35 1.14 -2.23 11.36
N GLU A 36 0.48 -3.39 11.44
CA GLU A 36 -0.48 -3.71 12.52
C GLU A 36 0.21 -3.69 13.89
N ALA A 37 1.40 -4.27 14.00
CA ALA A 37 2.19 -4.24 15.23
C ALA A 37 2.58 -2.81 15.63
N LEU A 38 2.95 -1.97 14.65
CA LEU A 38 3.24 -0.56 14.90
C LEU A 38 2.01 0.20 15.40
N GLN A 39 0.85 0.00 14.77
CA GLN A 39 -0.41 0.63 15.17
C GLN A 39 -0.82 0.22 16.59
N GLN A 40 -0.70 -1.06 16.92
CA GLN A 40 -0.98 -1.55 18.27
C GLN A 40 -0.03 -0.90 19.29
N ALA A 41 1.27 -0.90 18.99
CA ALA A 41 2.25 -0.28 19.88
C ALA A 41 1.97 1.23 20.06
N LEU A 42 1.56 1.94 19.01
CA LEU A 42 1.16 3.35 19.08
C LEU A 42 -0.04 3.53 20.02
N ALA A 43 -1.08 2.73 19.85
CA ALA A 43 -2.27 2.77 20.70
C ALA A 43 -1.92 2.53 22.18
N ASP A 44 -1.08 1.54 22.47
CA ASP A 44 -0.65 1.23 23.84
C ASP A 44 0.14 2.38 24.48
N THR A 45 0.98 3.08 23.71
CA THR A 45 1.76 4.22 24.20
C THR A 45 0.87 5.40 24.57
N LEU A 46 -0.15 5.67 23.75
CA LEU A 46 -1.11 6.74 24.00
C LEU A 46 -2.05 6.38 25.17
N ALA A 47 -2.49 5.13 25.25
CA ALA A 47 -3.33 4.64 26.36
C ALA A 47 -2.60 4.70 27.71
N ALA A 48 -1.30 4.36 27.75
CA ALA A 48 -0.48 4.47 28.96
C ALA A 48 -0.33 5.93 29.46
N GLY A 49 -0.54 6.93 28.60
CA GLY A 49 -0.55 8.35 28.95
C GLY A 49 -1.79 8.86 29.63
N SER A 50 -2.91 8.23 29.32
CA SER A 50 -4.22 8.60 29.84
C SER A 50 -4.41 8.19 31.31
N LEU A 51 -3.65 7.20 31.79
CA LEU A 51 -3.84 6.55 33.10
C LEU A 51 -3.06 7.20 34.27
N GLY A 52 -2.25 8.24 34.03
CA GLY A 52 -1.46 8.94 35.05
C GLY A 52 -1.91 10.38 35.28
N THR A 53 -1.64 10.94 36.47
CA THR A 53 -1.83 12.37 36.74
C THR A 53 -1.08 13.21 35.69
N PRO A 54 -1.66 14.32 35.19
CA PRO A 54 -1.13 15.06 34.06
C PRO A 54 0.17 15.77 34.47
N ASN A 55 1.30 15.09 34.29
CA ASN A 55 2.63 15.66 34.46
C ASN A 55 3.25 15.90 33.08
N VAL A 56 3.68 17.13 32.84
CA VAL A 56 4.24 17.60 31.56
C VAL A 56 5.43 16.74 31.11
N ALA A 57 6.23 16.24 32.06
CA ALA A 57 7.35 15.34 31.77
C ALA A 57 6.90 13.98 31.20
N ASN A 58 5.76 13.44 31.67
CA ASN A 58 5.24 12.15 31.22
C ASN A 58 4.63 12.26 29.81
N TYR A 59 3.93 13.36 29.54
CA TYR A 59 3.41 13.68 28.21
C TYR A 59 4.52 13.87 27.17
N MET A 60 5.59 14.62 27.52
CA MET A 60 6.73 14.80 26.61
C MET A 60 7.43 13.48 26.28
N GLY A 61 7.62 12.60 27.26
CA GLY A 61 8.21 11.27 27.02
C GLY A 61 7.37 10.42 26.07
N GLN A 62 6.05 10.43 26.21
CA GLN A 62 5.15 9.69 25.32
C GLN A 62 5.02 10.30 23.94
N MET A 63 5.02 11.64 23.84
CA MET A 63 5.08 12.32 22.56
C MET A 63 6.38 11.97 21.81
N ALA A 64 7.52 11.90 22.50
CA ALA A 64 8.78 11.47 21.89
C ALA A 64 8.69 10.02 21.33
N ILE A 65 8.06 9.10 22.08
CA ILE A 65 7.85 7.72 21.61
C ILE A 65 6.87 7.67 20.43
N ALA A 66 5.78 8.44 20.48
CA ALA A 66 4.81 8.52 19.38
C ALA A 66 5.44 9.12 18.11
N MET A 67 6.29 10.13 18.25
CA MET A 67 7.06 10.72 17.16
C MET A 67 8.05 9.72 16.53
N GLY A 68 8.79 8.96 17.34
CA GLY A 68 9.64 7.88 16.81
C GLY A 68 8.84 6.80 16.07
N LYS A 69 7.60 6.54 16.49
CA LYS A 69 6.69 5.62 15.78
C LYS A 69 6.15 6.21 14.48
N LEU A 70 5.96 7.53 14.37
CA LEU A 70 5.65 8.18 13.09
C LEU A 70 6.81 8.06 12.10
N GLU A 71 8.06 8.14 12.54
CA GLU A 71 9.22 7.88 11.69
C GLU A 71 9.22 6.43 11.16
N THR A 72 8.89 5.46 12.02
CA THR A 72 8.74 4.06 11.55
C THR A 72 7.58 3.89 10.56
N LEU A 73 6.50 4.65 10.71
CA LEU A 73 5.38 4.66 9.76
C LEU A 73 5.84 5.18 8.39
N GLU A 74 6.60 6.27 8.34
CA GLU A 74 7.19 6.79 7.11
C GLU A 74 8.06 5.72 6.43
N SER A 75 8.86 4.99 7.20
CA SER A 75 9.66 3.87 6.68
C SER A 75 8.80 2.78 6.05
N PHE A 76 7.68 2.39 6.67
CA PHE A 76 6.75 1.41 6.08
C PHE A 76 6.15 1.90 4.76
N VAL A 77 5.76 3.18 4.68
CA VAL A 77 5.26 3.77 3.43
C VAL A 77 6.33 3.71 2.33
N HIS A 78 7.57 4.03 2.67
CA HIS A 78 8.69 3.94 1.74
C HIS A 78 8.97 2.50 1.29
N GLN A 79 8.92 1.53 2.22
CA GLN A 79 9.07 0.10 1.90
C GLN A 79 7.96 -0.41 0.99
N ALA A 80 6.71 0.02 1.21
CA ALA A 80 5.58 -0.34 0.36
C ALA A 80 5.71 0.22 -1.07
N ASP A 81 6.14 1.47 -1.23
CA ASP A 81 6.36 2.03 -2.57
C ASP A 81 7.54 1.37 -3.28
N ASN A 82 8.62 1.05 -2.55
CA ASN A 82 9.74 0.28 -3.10
C ASN A 82 9.28 -1.10 -3.58
N LEU A 83 8.47 -1.82 -2.80
CA LEU A 83 7.92 -3.11 -3.19
C LEU A 83 7.07 -2.98 -4.46
N ARG A 84 6.18 -1.98 -4.51
CA ARG A 84 5.36 -1.70 -5.71
C ARG A 84 6.23 -1.44 -6.93
N GLN A 85 7.26 -0.60 -6.81
CA GLN A 85 8.17 -0.26 -7.90
C GLN A 85 8.95 -1.49 -8.39
N GLN A 86 9.50 -2.28 -7.47
CA GLN A 86 10.22 -3.52 -7.78
C GLN A 86 9.32 -4.52 -8.49
N THR A 87 8.10 -4.76 -7.99
CA THR A 87 7.14 -5.66 -8.62
C THR A 87 6.79 -5.21 -10.03
N LEU A 88 6.58 -3.90 -10.26
CA LEU A 88 6.32 -3.37 -11.61
C LEU A 88 7.52 -3.52 -12.55
N GLN A 89 8.74 -3.26 -12.07
CA GLN A 89 9.96 -3.44 -12.86
C GLN A 89 10.20 -4.91 -13.24
N GLN A 90 9.97 -5.84 -12.32
CA GLN A 90 10.08 -7.27 -12.61
C GLN A 90 8.98 -7.73 -13.56
N MET A 91 7.76 -7.24 -13.39
CA MET A 91 6.67 -7.50 -14.33
C MET A 91 7.04 -7.04 -15.75
N TYR A 92 7.62 -5.83 -15.89
CA TYR A 92 8.10 -5.33 -17.18
C TYR A 92 9.18 -6.21 -17.80
N ARG A 93 10.09 -6.78 -16.98
CA ARG A 93 11.13 -7.71 -17.47
C ARG A 93 10.57 -9.05 -17.96
N ILE A 94 9.46 -9.51 -17.38
CA ILE A 94 8.79 -10.76 -17.80
C ILE A 94 8.00 -10.55 -19.10
N LEU A 95 7.38 -9.38 -19.26
CA LEU A 95 6.55 -9.04 -20.41
C LEU A 95 7.38 -8.58 -21.62
N THR A 96 6.86 -8.80 -22.82
CA THR A 96 7.36 -8.13 -24.02
C THR A 96 6.96 -6.65 -24.02
N THR A 97 7.65 -5.81 -24.81
CA THR A 97 7.31 -4.38 -24.94
C THR A 97 5.86 -4.15 -25.35
N ARG A 98 5.31 -5.00 -26.23
CA ARG A 98 3.89 -4.90 -26.66
C ARG A 98 2.93 -5.26 -25.52
N GLN A 99 3.20 -6.34 -24.79
CA GLN A 99 2.41 -6.73 -23.62
C GLN A 99 2.47 -5.67 -22.53
N ALA A 100 3.66 -5.12 -22.23
CA ALA A 100 3.83 -4.05 -21.28
C ALA A 100 3.07 -2.78 -21.67
N ALA A 101 3.16 -2.35 -22.94
CA ALA A 101 2.42 -1.18 -23.43
C ALA A 101 0.89 -1.34 -23.27
N ARG A 102 0.34 -2.52 -23.63
CA ARG A 102 -1.09 -2.80 -23.41
C ARG A 102 -1.44 -2.85 -21.92
N GLY A 103 -0.59 -3.46 -21.10
CA GLY A 103 -0.78 -3.50 -19.65
C GLY A 103 -0.82 -2.09 -19.02
N LEU A 104 0.05 -1.20 -19.47
CA LEU A 104 0.08 0.21 -19.02
C LEU A 104 -1.16 0.99 -19.46
N LEU A 105 -1.63 0.80 -20.69
CA LEU A 105 -2.88 1.40 -21.16
C LEU A 105 -4.07 0.90 -20.32
N ALA A 106 -4.17 -0.41 -20.11
CA ALA A 106 -5.20 -1.02 -19.29
C ALA A 106 -5.21 -0.50 -17.84
N MET A 107 -4.02 -0.28 -17.26
CA MET A 107 -3.87 0.35 -15.95
C MET A 107 -4.36 1.80 -15.97
N GLY A 108 -3.98 2.58 -16.99
CA GLY A 108 -4.44 3.96 -17.17
C GLY A 108 -5.96 4.07 -17.21
N ASP A 109 -6.62 3.20 -18.00
CA ASP A 109 -8.08 3.14 -18.08
C ASP A 109 -8.74 2.79 -16.74
N TYR A 110 -8.15 1.85 -16.01
CA TYR A 110 -8.62 1.49 -14.67
C TYR A 110 -8.53 2.67 -13.69
N PHE A 111 -7.38 3.36 -13.64
CA PHE A 111 -7.21 4.52 -12.76
C PHE A 111 -8.14 5.68 -13.13
N ASN A 112 -8.38 5.89 -14.43
CA ASN A 112 -9.36 6.89 -14.88
C ASN A 112 -10.78 6.55 -14.41
N ARG A 113 -11.20 5.28 -14.51
CA ARG A 113 -12.50 4.83 -13.97
C ARG A 113 -12.58 5.00 -12.47
N LEU A 114 -11.53 4.62 -11.73
CA LEU A 114 -11.47 4.80 -10.29
C LEU A 114 -11.62 6.28 -9.90
N ARG A 115 -10.91 7.17 -10.61
CA ARG A 115 -11.00 8.62 -10.41
C ARG A 115 -12.41 9.15 -10.70
N ALA A 116 -13.03 8.72 -11.78
CA ALA A 116 -14.39 9.12 -12.13
C ALA A 116 -15.42 8.66 -11.09
N LEU A 117 -15.27 7.44 -10.56
CA LEU A 117 -16.08 6.97 -9.45
C LEU A 117 -15.85 7.82 -8.21
N SER A 118 -14.60 8.09 -7.85
CA SER A 118 -14.26 8.94 -6.71
C SER A 118 -14.89 10.34 -6.83
N SER A 119 -14.85 10.95 -8.01
CA SER A 119 -15.50 12.25 -8.24
C SER A 119 -17.02 12.18 -8.13
N LEU A 120 -17.65 11.10 -8.62
CA LEU A 120 -19.09 10.87 -8.46
C LEU A 120 -19.49 10.70 -6.99
N TRP A 121 -18.70 9.94 -6.22
CA TRP A 121 -18.90 9.79 -4.78
C TRP A 121 -18.76 11.11 -4.03
N ALA A 122 -17.78 11.94 -4.40
CA ALA A 122 -17.58 13.27 -3.80
C ALA A 122 -18.69 14.26 -4.17
N ALA A 123 -19.23 14.17 -5.38
CA ALA A 123 -20.33 15.02 -5.87
C ALA A 123 -21.72 14.56 -5.40
N ARG A 124 -21.81 13.46 -4.64
CA ARG A 124 -23.08 12.95 -4.13
C ARG A 124 -23.75 14.01 -3.25
N PRO A 125 -24.98 14.44 -3.55
CA PRO A 125 -25.72 15.35 -2.69
C PRO A 125 -25.85 14.72 -1.30
N ARG A 126 -25.35 15.40 -0.28
CA ARG A 126 -25.64 15.05 1.11
C ARG A 126 -27.05 15.57 1.38
N GLU A 127 -27.99 14.69 1.67
CA GLU A 127 -29.33 15.10 2.09
C GLU A 127 -29.20 16.03 3.31
N PRO A 128 -29.89 17.19 3.32
CA PRO A 128 -29.94 18.02 4.50
C PRO A 128 -30.69 17.24 5.60
N ALA A 129 -30.05 17.13 6.77
CA ALA A 129 -30.66 16.61 7.98
C ALA A 129 -31.78 17.52 8.51
#